data_AF-A0A1Y4BLR2-F1
#
_entry.id   AF-A0A1Y4BLR2-F1
#
_cell.length_a   1.000
_cell.length_b   1.000
_cell.length_c   1.000
_cell.angle_alpha   90.00
_cell.angle_beta   90.00
_cell.angle_gamma   90.00
#
_symmetry.space_group_name_H-M   'P 1'
#
loop_
_entity.id
_entity.type
_entity.pdbx_description
1 polymer ?
#
loop_
_entity_poly.entity_id
_entity_poly.type
_entity_poly.pdbx_seq_one_letter_code
_entity_poly.pdbx_strand_id
1 'polypeptide(L)'
;MRGYRWAILLLALLSAGLLTGASLAILDTADQVTIQCEVLAGTPEAADGVELTLPLSCGNQMFWTTTFPAGRPEEAETDFTSTLSQDPRTKPWVSQPLSVEVADVYYWGGTPDNPRALLDSLIQQAQETAPEGTKATVSFRIRDYFDSWPLRVTSDLPGIQYDLWGNSNLQQLFQDYFAIPVPSDATFTVTAQGSGVSYNTDCIPRLKSYAAPCGDTILFVLTNTASISARDETGNYQKIALDGSAIPGGWGLYRYTPGPEDTLGTLETLWSLPEGADILDFWGTEGEADFFLLTREEGQLRLRVFDGEGNLRQTMDLLPFSEEESYMQTYKGDGFLVPMIYGPRAEGYCYHFAVLHKAGGMWQTAFTGDDRKAAQLGCGGFTWTDDTYSCLSMAWDGERLAVWDSELRNGSLFHLAVYSRNGLDYLATYRNSVSLASDNSAGPVYYAFTQLFWLETPQVRWAETGS
;
A
#
# COMPACT_ATOMS: atom_id res chain seq x y z
N MET A 1 -13.57 45.70 40.19
CA MET A 1 -13.20 45.49 38.77
C MET A 1 -11.83 46.07 38.33
N ARG A 2 -11.21 47.05 39.02
CA ARG A 2 -9.90 47.63 38.60
C ARG A 2 -8.66 46.77 38.96
N GLY A 3 -8.67 46.00 40.05
CA GLY A 3 -7.52 45.19 40.48
C GLY A 3 -7.23 43.97 39.59
N TYR A 4 -8.26 43.33 39.04
CA TYR A 4 -8.12 42.15 38.17
C TYR A 4 -7.48 42.48 36.82
N ARG A 5 -7.61 43.70 36.31
CA ARG A 5 -7.05 44.11 35.00
C ARG A 5 -5.52 44.12 35.02
N TRP A 6 -4.92 44.57 36.10
CA TRP A 6 -3.46 44.57 36.27
C TRP A 6 -2.91 43.16 36.49
N ALA A 7 -3.62 42.32 37.25
CA ALA A 7 -3.25 40.92 37.41
C ALA A 7 -3.31 40.15 36.08
N ILE A 8 -4.35 40.36 35.27
CA ILE A 8 -4.49 39.73 33.94
C ILE A 8 -3.38 40.20 33.00
N LEU A 9 -3.06 41.50 32.96
CA LEU A 9 -1.95 42.03 32.16
C LEU A 9 -0.60 41.44 32.58
N LEU A 10 -0.36 41.31 33.88
CA LEU A 10 0.90 40.79 34.42
C LEU A 10 1.04 39.29 34.13
N LEU A 11 -0.06 38.52 34.21
CA LEU A 11 -0.11 37.12 33.78
C LEU A 11 0.10 36.97 32.27
N ALA A 12 -0.49 37.85 31.45
CA ALA A 12 -0.31 37.84 30.01
C ALA A 12 1.15 38.15 29.62
N LEU A 13 1.79 39.11 30.28
CA LEU A 13 3.20 39.45 30.06
C LEU A 13 4.14 38.33 30.52
N LEU A 14 3.87 37.71 31.67
CA LEU A 14 4.61 36.54 32.14
C LEU A 14 4.45 35.35 31.19
N SER A 15 3.23 35.09 30.73
CA SER A 15 2.96 34.04 29.76
C SER A 15 3.69 34.29 28.44
N ALA A 16 3.63 35.52 27.92
CA ALA A 16 4.36 35.90 26.71
C ALA A 16 5.88 35.76 26.88
N GLY A 17 6.43 36.19 28.02
CA GLY A 17 7.85 36.06 28.34
C GLY A 17 8.29 34.60 28.47
N LEU A 18 7.50 33.75 29.14
CA LEU A 18 7.77 32.32 29.25
C LEU A 18 7.67 31.60 27.90
N LEU A 19 6.66 31.92 27.09
CA LEU A 19 6.52 31.37 25.74
C LEU A 19 7.69 31.79 24.84
N THR A 20 8.11 33.06 24.91
CA THR A 20 9.25 33.55 24.12
C THR A 20 10.55 32.88 24.57
N GLY A 21 10.77 32.77 25.88
CA GLY A 21 11.95 32.09 26.43
C GLY A 21 11.98 30.59 26.09
N ALA A 22 10.85 29.90 26.19
CA ALA A 22 10.72 28.50 25.78
C ALA A 22 10.97 28.32 24.28
N SER A 23 10.42 29.22 23.45
CA SER A 23 10.63 29.18 22.00
C SER A 23 12.10 29.37 21.63
N LEU A 24 12.81 30.30 22.28
CA LEU A 24 14.24 30.51 22.02
C LEU A 24 15.09 29.32 22.47
N ALA A 25 14.78 28.72 23.62
CA ALA A 25 15.49 27.53 24.09
C ALA A 25 15.25 26.30 23.20
N ILE A 26 14.03 26.14 22.68
CA ILE A 26 13.72 25.08 21.71
C ILE A 26 14.52 25.33 20.43
N LEU A 27 14.51 26.55 19.88
CA LEU A 27 15.23 26.88 18.64
C LEU A 27 16.76 26.68 18.77
N ASP A 28 17.36 27.08 19.89
CA ASP A 28 18.81 26.96 20.12
C ASP A 28 19.30 25.50 20.21
N THR A 29 18.39 24.59 20.55
CA THR A 29 18.66 23.14 20.65
C THR A 29 18.09 22.34 19.48
N ALA A 30 17.18 22.92 18.70
CA ALA A 30 16.47 22.23 17.63
C ALA A 30 17.39 21.86 16.46
N ASP A 31 18.45 22.64 16.21
CA ASP A 31 19.41 22.39 15.13
C ASP A 31 20.55 21.43 15.55
N GLN A 32 20.64 21.08 16.85
CA GLN A 32 21.67 20.18 17.39
C GLN A 32 21.28 18.71 17.28
N VAL A 33 20.80 18.31 16.10
CA VAL A 33 20.45 16.92 15.82
C VAL A 33 21.70 16.15 15.40
N THR A 34 21.91 14.98 15.99
CA THR A 34 23.04 14.11 15.66
C THR A 34 22.54 12.76 15.17
N ILE A 35 23.29 12.19 14.22
CA ILE A 35 23.04 10.87 13.66
C ILE A 35 24.16 9.93 14.08
N GLN A 36 23.80 8.82 14.71
CA GLN A 36 24.72 7.73 15.04
C GLN A 36 24.58 6.64 13.98
N CYS A 37 25.70 6.10 13.49
CA CYS A 37 25.74 5.03 12.51
C CYS A 37 26.49 3.81 13.08
N GLU A 38 25.93 2.62 12.88
CA GLU A 38 26.57 1.34 13.16
C GLU A 38 26.61 0.50 11.88
N VAL A 39 27.81 0.28 11.35
CA VAL A 39 28.03 -0.56 10.15
C VAL A 39 28.01 -2.03 10.55
N LEU A 40 27.09 -2.78 9.95
CA LEU A 40 26.87 -4.21 10.22
C LEU A 40 27.55 -5.11 9.17
N ALA A 41 27.64 -4.66 7.92
CA ALA A 41 28.33 -5.37 6.86
C ALA A 41 28.85 -4.43 5.77
N GLY A 42 29.90 -4.88 5.07
CA GLY A 42 30.47 -4.13 3.95
C GLY A 42 31.46 -3.05 4.39
N THR A 43 31.75 -2.13 3.49
CA THR A 43 32.60 -0.97 3.78
C THR A 43 31.86 0.33 3.47
N PRO A 44 32.10 1.43 4.22
CA PRO A 44 31.40 2.70 4.00
C PRO A 44 31.49 3.23 2.57
N GLU A 45 32.57 2.92 1.85
CA GLU A 45 32.78 3.34 0.46
C GLU A 45 31.69 2.81 -0.49
N ALA A 46 31.07 1.66 -0.16
CA ALA A 46 29.95 1.14 -0.96
C ALA A 46 28.69 2.02 -0.86
N ALA A 47 28.57 2.84 0.19
CA ALA A 47 27.54 3.86 0.37
C ALA A 47 28.01 5.26 -0.05
N ASP A 48 29.18 5.40 -0.66
CA ASP A 48 29.66 6.69 -1.17
C ASP A 48 28.72 7.23 -2.24
N GLY A 49 28.29 8.46 -2.05
CA GLY A 49 27.31 9.12 -2.90
C GLY A 49 25.86 8.88 -2.46
N VAL A 50 25.57 8.04 -1.46
CA VAL A 50 24.22 7.95 -0.90
C VAL A 50 23.99 9.12 0.07
N GLU A 51 22.91 9.86 -0.16
CA GLU A 51 22.41 10.89 0.75
C GLU A 51 21.06 10.45 1.33
N LEU A 52 20.89 10.68 2.63
CA LEU A 52 19.69 10.31 3.37
C LEU A 52 18.99 11.57 3.90
N THR A 53 17.67 11.57 3.85
CA THR A 53 16.81 12.61 4.41
C THR A 53 15.82 12.00 5.39
N LEU A 54 15.84 12.48 6.63
CA LEU A 54 15.01 12.01 7.72
C LEU A 54 14.00 13.09 8.17
N PRO A 55 12.71 12.97 7.80
CA PRO A 55 11.66 13.89 8.23
C PRO A 55 11.00 13.46 9.54
N LEU A 56 11.42 14.02 10.67
CA LEU A 56 10.80 13.75 11.98
C LEU A 56 9.84 14.86 12.39
N SER A 57 8.74 14.47 13.01
CA SER A 57 7.79 15.37 13.65
C SER A 57 7.55 14.96 15.09
N CYS A 58 7.23 15.91 15.96
CA CYS A 58 6.74 15.64 17.31
C CYS A 58 5.40 16.35 17.50
N GLY A 59 4.36 15.56 17.80
CA GLY A 59 3.00 16.06 18.01
C GLY A 59 2.36 16.75 16.79
N ASN A 60 2.90 16.55 15.58
CA ASN A 60 2.54 17.29 14.36
C ASN A 60 2.64 18.82 14.52
N GLN A 61 3.56 19.30 15.34
CA GLN A 61 3.75 20.74 15.60
C GLN A 61 5.20 21.18 15.53
N MET A 62 6.14 20.26 15.73
CA MET A 62 7.58 20.49 15.60
C MET A 62 8.09 19.52 14.55
N PHE A 63 8.91 20.01 13.61
CA PHE A 63 9.38 19.25 12.46
C PHE A 63 10.88 19.46 12.27
N TRP A 64 11.61 18.37 12.15
CA TRP A 64 13.04 18.32 11.83
C TRP A 64 13.18 17.61 10.49
N THR A 65 13.86 18.25 9.54
CA THR A 65 14.29 17.60 8.30
C THR A 65 15.81 17.51 8.34
N THR A 66 16.33 16.31 8.64
CA THR A 66 17.78 16.10 8.74
C THR A 66 18.30 15.42 7.48
N THR A 67 19.25 16.06 6.80
CA THR A 67 19.89 15.53 5.58
C THR A 67 21.37 15.26 5.85
N PHE A 68 21.88 14.12 5.41
CA PHE A 68 23.28 13.75 5.65
C PHE A 68 23.80 12.69 4.66
N PRO A 69 25.11 12.69 4.34
CA PRO A 69 25.73 11.60 3.59
C PRO A 69 25.77 10.31 4.42
N ALA A 70 25.40 9.17 3.83
CA ALA A 70 25.31 7.89 4.54
C ALA A 70 26.64 7.45 5.19
N GLY A 71 27.76 7.68 4.50
CA GLY A 71 29.11 7.36 4.99
C GLY A 71 29.70 8.39 5.96
N ARG A 72 29.10 9.59 6.09
CA ARG A 72 29.56 10.70 6.93
C ARG A 72 28.39 11.35 7.67
N PRO A 73 27.69 10.60 8.54
CA PRO A 73 26.52 11.10 9.28
C PRO A 73 26.82 12.28 10.22
N GLU A 74 28.08 12.51 10.57
CA GLU A 74 28.53 13.67 11.32
C GLU A 74 28.41 15.00 10.55
N GLU A 75 28.28 14.94 9.21
CA GLU A 75 28.03 16.10 8.35
C GLU A 75 26.54 16.44 8.23
N ALA A 76 25.70 15.95 9.16
CA ALA A 76 24.26 16.17 9.12
C ALA A 76 23.87 17.65 9.26
N GLU A 77 22.98 18.07 8.38
CA GLU A 77 22.32 19.38 8.43
C GLU A 77 20.86 19.19 8.78
N THR A 78 20.31 20.05 9.63
CA THR A 78 18.91 19.94 10.07
C THR A 78 18.18 21.25 9.93
N ASP A 79 17.05 21.18 9.22
CA ASP A 79 16.08 22.27 9.16
C ASP A 79 14.96 22.03 10.17
N PHE A 80 14.80 22.96 11.11
CA PHE A 80 13.72 22.93 12.08
C PHE A 80 12.59 23.91 11.75
N THR A 81 11.35 23.44 11.79
CA THR A 81 10.15 24.28 11.70
C THR A 81 9.15 23.93 12.80
N SER A 82 8.32 24.89 13.19
CA SER A 82 7.23 24.64 14.13
C SER A 82 5.96 25.41 13.80
N THR A 83 4.83 24.88 14.22
CA THR A 83 3.49 25.44 14.01
C THR A 83 2.76 25.58 15.33
N LEU A 84 1.91 26.62 15.45
CA LEU A 84 1.10 26.85 16.66
C LEU A 84 -0.04 25.84 16.80
N SER A 85 -0.52 25.29 15.69
CA SER A 85 -1.56 24.27 15.62
C SER A 85 -1.00 22.99 15.03
N GLN A 86 -1.65 21.85 15.31
CA GLN A 86 -1.31 20.59 14.66
C GLN A 86 -1.43 20.72 13.14
N ASP A 87 -0.39 20.28 12.44
CA ASP A 87 -0.23 20.24 11.00
C ASP A 87 0.17 18.81 10.59
N PRO A 88 -0.80 17.88 10.49
CA PRO A 88 -0.50 16.52 10.06
C PRO A 88 -0.07 16.51 8.60
N ARG A 89 1.25 16.37 8.36
CA ARG A 89 1.84 16.26 7.03
C ARG A 89 1.83 14.80 6.59
N THR A 90 0.71 14.36 6.02
CA THR A 90 0.53 12.99 5.49
C THR A 90 0.64 12.98 3.98
N LYS A 91 1.07 11.84 3.42
CA LYS A 91 1.12 11.63 1.97
C LYS A 91 -0.25 11.93 1.36
N PRO A 92 -0.32 12.74 0.28
CA PRO A 92 -1.56 12.94 -0.45
C PRO A 92 -2.14 11.59 -0.86
N TRP A 93 -3.45 11.48 -0.73
CA TRP A 93 -4.13 10.28 -1.16
C TRP A 93 -4.03 10.16 -2.68
N VAL A 94 -3.51 9.03 -3.16
CA VAL A 94 -3.43 8.75 -4.59
C VAL A 94 -4.82 8.34 -5.05
N SER A 95 -5.41 9.13 -5.94
CA SER A 95 -6.72 8.84 -6.54
C SER A 95 -6.69 7.45 -7.19
N GLN A 96 -7.67 6.61 -6.85
CA GLN A 96 -7.90 5.36 -7.55
C GLN A 96 -8.81 5.65 -8.74
N PRO A 97 -8.31 5.56 -9.98
CA PRO A 97 -9.09 5.93 -11.15
C PRO A 97 -10.31 5.02 -11.33
N LEU A 98 -10.20 3.76 -10.87
CA LEU A 98 -11.26 2.77 -10.87
C LEU A 98 -10.93 1.68 -9.86
N SER A 99 -11.91 1.26 -9.07
CA SER A 99 -11.85 0.07 -8.22
C SER A 99 -13.10 -0.78 -8.47
N VAL A 100 -12.87 -2.07 -8.66
CA VAL A 100 -13.87 -3.12 -8.82
C VAL A 100 -13.62 -4.19 -7.76
N GLU A 101 -14.64 -4.49 -6.98
CA GLU A 101 -14.61 -5.44 -5.89
C GLU A 101 -15.82 -6.36 -5.97
N VAL A 102 -15.75 -7.54 -5.36
CA VAL A 102 -16.98 -8.29 -5.05
C VAL A 102 -17.65 -7.61 -3.86
N ALA A 103 -18.94 -7.31 -4.00
CA ALA A 103 -19.69 -6.56 -3.02
C ALA A 103 -19.74 -7.30 -1.68
N ASP A 104 -19.47 -6.57 -0.60
CA ASP A 104 -19.70 -7.06 0.76
C ASP A 104 -21.16 -7.46 0.95
N VAL A 105 -21.41 -8.48 1.79
CA VAL A 105 -22.77 -8.95 2.11
C VAL A 105 -23.69 -7.84 2.61
N TYR A 106 -23.12 -6.82 3.25
CA TYR A 106 -23.85 -5.63 3.66
C TYR A 106 -24.58 -4.94 2.50
N TYR A 107 -24.11 -5.08 1.26
CA TYR A 107 -24.66 -4.43 0.07
C TYR A 107 -25.47 -5.37 -0.84
N TRP A 108 -25.63 -6.65 -0.47
CA TRP A 108 -26.32 -7.61 -1.33
C TRP A 108 -27.81 -7.27 -1.48
N GLY A 109 -28.27 -7.18 -2.73
CA GLY A 109 -29.68 -6.89 -3.05
C GLY A 109 -30.22 -5.58 -2.47
N GLY A 110 -29.33 -4.68 -2.05
CA GLY A 110 -29.66 -3.42 -1.40
C GLY A 110 -30.03 -2.32 -2.39
N THR A 111 -30.84 -1.38 -1.92
CA THR A 111 -31.07 -0.09 -2.58
C THR A 111 -30.37 1.02 -1.80
N PRO A 112 -30.21 2.23 -2.36
CA PRO A 112 -29.75 3.40 -1.61
C PRO A 112 -30.48 3.61 -0.28
N ASP A 113 -31.79 3.39 -0.25
CA ASP A 113 -32.63 3.56 0.94
C ASP A 113 -32.51 2.38 1.93
N ASN A 114 -32.11 1.20 1.45
CA ASN A 114 -31.90 0.02 2.28
C ASN A 114 -30.74 -0.84 1.73
N PRO A 115 -29.49 -0.49 2.04
CA PRO A 115 -28.33 -1.17 1.46
C PRO A 115 -28.20 -2.64 1.90
N ARG A 116 -28.78 -2.99 3.04
CA ARG A 116 -28.69 -4.32 3.67
C ARG A 116 -29.95 -5.17 3.52
N ALA A 117 -30.80 -4.85 2.53
CA ALA A 117 -32.13 -5.45 2.39
C ALA A 117 -32.11 -6.99 2.35
N LEU A 118 -31.20 -7.60 1.57
CA LEU A 118 -31.10 -9.06 1.54
C LEU A 118 -30.57 -9.60 2.87
N LEU A 119 -29.50 -9.01 3.40
CA LEU A 119 -28.90 -9.42 4.67
C LEU A 119 -29.95 -9.40 5.80
N ASP A 120 -30.78 -8.37 5.88
CA ASP A 120 -31.86 -8.28 6.87
C ASP A 120 -32.89 -9.39 6.71
N SER A 121 -33.25 -9.71 5.47
CA SER A 121 -34.18 -10.80 5.17
C SER A 121 -33.61 -12.16 5.60
N LEU A 122 -32.31 -12.40 5.34
CA LEU A 122 -31.61 -13.62 5.76
C LEU A 122 -31.48 -13.72 7.29
N ILE A 123 -31.20 -12.59 7.95
CA ILE A 123 -31.14 -12.50 9.41
C ILE A 123 -32.51 -12.80 10.02
N GLN A 124 -33.58 -12.19 9.49
CA GLN A 124 -34.94 -12.43 9.94
C GLN A 124 -35.31 -13.91 9.80
N GLN A 125 -35.02 -14.53 8.65
CA GLN A 125 -35.29 -15.94 8.42
C GLN A 125 -34.54 -16.85 9.40
N ALA A 126 -33.28 -16.51 9.74
CA ALA A 126 -32.51 -17.23 10.74
C ALA A 126 -33.08 -17.08 12.16
N GLN A 127 -33.57 -15.89 12.52
CA GLN A 127 -34.22 -15.62 13.81
C GLN A 127 -35.56 -16.34 13.96
N GLU A 128 -36.38 -16.36 12.91
CA GLU A 128 -37.66 -17.08 12.90
C GLU A 128 -37.47 -18.61 13.01
N THR A 129 -36.33 -19.12 12.55
CA THR A 129 -35.96 -20.53 12.66
C THR A 129 -35.42 -20.88 14.06
N ALA A 130 -35.01 -19.90 14.86
CA ALA A 130 -34.41 -20.12 16.18
C ALA A 130 -35.47 -20.29 17.28
N PRO A 131 -35.57 -21.46 17.95
CA PRO A 131 -36.41 -21.59 19.14
C PRO A 131 -36.00 -20.60 20.23
N GLU A 132 -36.98 -20.09 20.98
CA GLU A 132 -36.77 -19.08 22.03
C GLU A 132 -35.68 -19.52 23.03
N GLY A 133 -34.65 -18.67 23.19
CA GLY A 133 -33.52 -18.93 24.10
C GLY A 133 -32.44 -19.88 23.58
N THR A 134 -32.53 -20.37 22.34
CA THR A 134 -31.52 -21.26 21.74
C THR A 134 -30.72 -20.60 20.63
N LYS A 135 -29.57 -21.20 20.30
CA LYS A 135 -28.74 -20.80 19.15
C LYS A 135 -29.20 -21.59 17.93
N ALA A 136 -29.52 -20.91 16.84
CA ALA A 136 -29.76 -21.53 15.54
C ALA A 136 -28.77 -21.01 14.51
N THR A 137 -28.34 -21.89 13.62
CA THR A 137 -27.45 -21.58 12.51
C THR A 137 -28.13 -22.05 11.23
N VAL A 138 -28.39 -21.10 10.32
CA VAL A 138 -29.04 -21.35 9.02
C VAL A 138 -28.03 -21.08 7.91
N SER A 139 -27.95 -21.99 6.95
CA SER A 139 -27.08 -21.90 5.78
C SER A 139 -27.92 -21.62 4.54
N PHE A 140 -27.52 -20.60 3.77
CA PHE A 140 -28.16 -20.14 2.55
C PHE A 140 -27.23 -20.39 1.38
N ARG A 141 -27.74 -20.87 0.24
CA ARG A 141 -26.94 -20.98 -0.98
C ARG A 141 -26.89 -19.63 -1.66
N ILE A 142 -25.71 -19.16 -2.01
CA ILE A 142 -25.55 -17.82 -2.63
C ILE A 142 -26.18 -17.82 -4.03
N ARG A 143 -26.11 -18.94 -4.75
CA ARG A 143 -26.77 -19.14 -6.05
C ARG A 143 -28.29 -19.02 -6.06
N ASP A 144 -28.95 -19.12 -4.91
CA ASP A 144 -30.40 -18.90 -4.84
C ASP A 144 -30.74 -17.40 -5.02
N TYR A 145 -29.73 -16.52 -4.92
CA TYR A 145 -29.88 -15.06 -5.00
C TYR A 145 -29.08 -14.44 -6.15
N PHE A 146 -27.94 -15.04 -6.53
CA PHE A 146 -27.02 -14.48 -7.53
C PHE A 146 -26.45 -15.57 -8.44
N ASP A 147 -26.62 -15.43 -9.77
CA ASP A 147 -25.96 -16.28 -10.76
C ASP A 147 -24.46 -15.96 -10.86
N SER A 148 -24.12 -14.67 -10.80
CA SER A 148 -22.75 -14.14 -10.77
C SER A 148 -22.52 -13.31 -9.51
N TRP A 149 -21.29 -13.31 -9.00
CA TRP A 149 -20.93 -12.49 -7.85
C TRP A 149 -21.31 -11.02 -8.07
N PRO A 150 -22.03 -10.39 -7.13
CA PRO A 150 -22.36 -8.98 -7.23
C PRO A 150 -21.08 -8.15 -7.16
N LEU A 151 -20.88 -7.28 -8.13
CA LEU A 151 -19.72 -6.40 -8.18
C LEU A 151 -20.06 -5.02 -7.60
N ARG A 152 -19.09 -4.40 -6.95
CA ARG A 152 -19.09 -3.00 -6.54
C ARG A 152 -18.03 -2.27 -7.34
N VAL A 153 -18.40 -1.14 -7.92
CA VAL A 153 -17.49 -0.28 -8.70
C VAL A 153 -17.44 1.10 -8.06
N THR A 154 -16.23 1.60 -7.81
CA THR A 154 -15.99 2.95 -7.30
C THR A 154 -14.91 3.63 -8.13
N SER A 155 -14.92 4.96 -8.20
CA SER A 155 -13.92 5.75 -8.91
C SER A 155 -13.81 7.10 -8.21
N ASP A 156 -12.58 7.61 -8.12
CA ASP A 156 -12.31 8.92 -7.52
C ASP A 156 -12.13 10.02 -8.57
N LEU A 157 -12.32 9.70 -9.85
CA LEU A 157 -12.18 10.67 -10.94
C LEU A 157 -13.29 11.73 -10.89
N PRO A 158 -12.93 13.03 -11.01
CA PRO A 158 -13.90 14.11 -11.11
C PRO A 158 -14.90 13.87 -12.26
N GLY A 159 -16.20 14.01 -11.98
CA GLY A 159 -17.26 13.82 -12.97
C GLY A 159 -17.80 12.39 -13.07
N ILE A 160 -17.08 11.39 -12.54
CA ILE A 160 -17.65 10.07 -12.26
C ILE A 160 -18.26 10.18 -10.88
N GLN A 161 -19.58 10.35 -10.79
CA GLN A 161 -20.25 10.42 -9.48
C GLN A 161 -19.94 9.14 -8.70
N TYR A 162 -19.54 9.32 -7.43
CA TYR A 162 -19.57 8.26 -6.42
C TYR A 162 -21.02 7.84 -6.22
N ASP A 163 -21.58 7.06 -7.15
CA ASP A 163 -22.91 6.51 -6.94
C ASP A 163 -22.79 5.27 -6.08
N LEU A 164 -22.86 5.60 -4.81
CA LEU A 164 -23.24 4.74 -3.73
C LEU A 164 -24.44 3.87 -4.17
N TRP A 165 -24.21 2.55 -4.14
CA TRP A 165 -25.23 1.50 -3.99
C TRP A 165 -26.00 1.07 -5.26
N GLY A 166 -25.57 -0.06 -5.83
CA GLY A 166 -26.45 -1.12 -6.36
C GLY A 166 -27.31 -0.81 -7.57
N ASN A 167 -27.27 0.43 -8.08
CA ASN A 167 -28.16 0.90 -9.14
C ASN A 167 -27.54 2.07 -9.92
N SER A 168 -26.21 2.13 -9.97
CA SER A 168 -25.54 3.03 -10.91
C SER A 168 -25.40 2.33 -12.26
N ASN A 169 -25.65 3.11 -13.31
CA ASN A 169 -25.43 2.74 -14.69
C ASN A 169 -24.04 2.07 -14.86
N LEU A 170 -22.98 2.65 -14.28
CA LEU A 170 -21.62 2.10 -14.34
C LEU A 170 -21.49 0.70 -13.71
N GLN A 171 -22.09 0.47 -12.54
CA GLN A 171 -22.06 -0.85 -11.89
C GLN A 171 -22.75 -1.90 -12.76
N GLN A 172 -23.87 -1.56 -13.42
CA GLN A 172 -24.56 -2.48 -14.34
C GLN A 172 -23.67 -2.82 -15.55
N LEU A 173 -22.99 -1.85 -16.14
CA LEU A 173 -22.05 -2.10 -17.25
C LEU A 173 -20.95 -3.11 -16.85
N PHE A 174 -20.36 -2.94 -15.67
CA PHE A 174 -19.35 -3.87 -15.16
C PHE A 174 -19.95 -5.23 -14.80
N GLN A 175 -21.15 -5.27 -14.22
CA GLN A 175 -21.83 -6.52 -13.88
C GLN A 175 -22.16 -7.35 -15.13
N ASP A 176 -22.58 -6.68 -16.21
CA ASP A 176 -22.90 -7.30 -17.49
C ASP A 176 -21.64 -7.83 -18.21
N TYR A 177 -20.53 -7.10 -18.12
CA TYR A 177 -19.26 -7.49 -18.76
C TYR A 177 -18.49 -8.55 -17.98
N PHE A 178 -18.48 -8.45 -16.63
CA PHE A 178 -17.73 -9.30 -15.72
C PHE A 178 -18.66 -10.21 -14.90
N ALA A 179 -19.46 -11.03 -15.58
CA ALA A 179 -20.38 -11.97 -14.94
C ALA A 179 -19.63 -13.19 -14.33
N ILE A 180 -18.86 -12.98 -13.25
CA ILE A 180 -18.09 -14.04 -12.56
C ILE A 180 -19.07 -15.01 -11.87
N PRO A 181 -19.21 -16.28 -12.30
CA PRO A 181 -20.18 -17.20 -11.72
C PRO A 181 -19.93 -17.47 -10.24
N VAL A 182 -21.01 -17.51 -9.45
CA VAL A 182 -20.95 -17.98 -8.05
C VAL A 182 -20.73 -19.50 -8.08
N PRO A 183 -19.83 -20.12 -7.28
CA PRO A 183 -19.72 -21.58 -7.20
C PRO A 183 -21.00 -22.27 -6.68
N SER A 184 -21.29 -23.50 -7.11
CA SER A 184 -22.55 -24.20 -6.74
C SER A 184 -22.69 -24.55 -5.26
N ASP A 185 -21.56 -24.67 -4.57
CA ASP A 185 -21.42 -25.02 -3.16
C ASP A 185 -21.17 -23.80 -2.27
N ALA A 186 -21.10 -22.60 -2.84
CA ALA A 186 -20.92 -21.37 -2.08
C ALA A 186 -22.14 -21.11 -1.18
N THR A 187 -21.90 -21.06 0.13
CA THR A 187 -22.94 -20.88 1.15
C THR A 187 -22.61 -19.73 2.09
N PHE A 188 -23.64 -19.00 2.50
CA PHE A 188 -23.57 -17.96 3.50
C PHE A 188 -24.32 -18.43 4.75
N THR A 189 -23.71 -18.26 5.92
CA THR A 189 -24.29 -18.78 7.17
C THR A 189 -24.60 -17.65 8.14
N VAL A 190 -25.82 -17.65 8.67
CA VAL A 190 -26.28 -16.75 9.73
C VAL A 190 -26.56 -17.54 10.98
N THR A 191 -26.09 -17.03 12.12
CA THR A 191 -26.33 -17.58 13.44
C THR A 191 -27.10 -16.58 14.28
N ALA A 192 -28.25 -17.00 14.82
CA ALA A 192 -29.07 -16.20 15.73
C ALA A 192 -29.09 -16.84 17.13
N GLN A 193 -29.02 -16.01 18.18
CA GLN A 193 -29.18 -16.42 19.58
C GLN A 193 -29.85 -15.29 20.38
N GLY A 194 -31.15 -15.43 20.68
CA GLY A 194 -31.93 -14.35 21.30
C GLY A 194 -31.93 -13.10 20.41
N SER A 195 -31.53 -11.94 20.95
CA SER A 195 -31.34 -10.70 20.17
C SER A 195 -29.99 -10.61 19.47
N GLY A 196 -29.06 -11.55 19.71
CA GLY A 196 -27.74 -11.58 19.10
C GLY A 196 -27.77 -12.24 17.72
N VAL A 197 -27.04 -11.65 16.76
CA VAL A 197 -26.88 -12.19 15.40
C VAL A 197 -25.41 -12.12 15.03
N SER A 198 -24.90 -13.20 14.44
CA SER A 198 -23.62 -13.21 13.74
C SER A 198 -23.76 -13.89 12.39
N TYR A 199 -22.88 -13.57 11.45
CA TYR A 199 -22.84 -14.20 10.14
C TYR A 199 -21.40 -14.36 9.67
N ASN A 200 -21.20 -15.26 8.72
CA ASN A 200 -19.90 -15.65 8.21
C ASN A 200 -19.66 -15.01 6.83
N THR A 201 -18.47 -14.42 6.61
CA THR A 201 -18.04 -13.85 5.33
C THR A 201 -16.84 -14.59 4.72
N ASP A 202 -16.58 -15.81 5.19
CA ASP A 202 -15.48 -16.69 4.79
C ASP A 202 -15.64 -17.25 3.39
N CYS A 203 -16.83 -17.18 2.79
CA CYS A 203 -17.08 -17.61 1.41
C CYS A 203 -17.02 -16.47 0.39
N ILE A 204 -16.89 -15.22 0.85
CA ILE A 204 -16.95 -14.04 -0.02
C ILE A 204 -15.54 -13.77 -0.55
N PRO A 205 -15.32 -13.87 -1.89
CA PRO A 205 -14.03 -13.59 -2.48
C PRO A 205 -13.67 -12.11 -2.33
N ARG A 206 -12.45 -11.84 -1.86
CA ARG A 206 -11.83 -10.51 -1.92
C ARG A 206 -11.11 -10.38 -3.25
N LEU A 207 -11.88 -9.99 -4.27
CA LEU A 207 -11.35 -9.61 -5.58
C LEU A 207 -10.55 -8.31 -5.44
N LYS A 208 -9.36 -8.26 -6.02
CA LYS A 208 -8.60 -7.02 -6.16
C LYS A 208 -8.68 -6.52 -7.61
N SER A 209 -8.66 -5.20 -7.75
CA SER A 209 -8.54 -4.52 -9.02
C SER A 209 -7.37 -3.55 -8.98
N TYR A 210 -6.78 -3.33 -10.14
CA TYR A 210 -5.66 -2.42 -10.33
C TYR A 210 -5.93 -1.62 -11.59
N ALA A 211 -5.78 -0.31 -11.53
CA ALA A 211 -6.15 0.59 -12.62
C ALA A 211 -5.15 1.73 -12.75
N ALA A 212 -4.97 2.21 -13.98
CA ALA A 212 -4.11 3.33 -14.31
C ALA A 212 -4.80 4.23 -15.36
N PRO A 213 -4.71 5.56 -15.21
CA PRO A 213 -5.23 6.49 -16.21
C PRO A 213 -4.43 6.37 -17.52
N CYS A 214 -5.12 6.50 -18.66
CA CYS A 214 -4.56 6.43 -20.00
C CYS A 214 -5.28 7.42 -20.92
N GLY A 215 -4.85 8.69 -20.89
CA GLY A 215 -5.55 9.78 -21.55
C GLY A 215 -6.98 9.91 -21.02
N ASP A 216 -7.97 9.88 -21.92
CA ASP A 216 -9.40 9.92 -21.56
C ASP A 216 -9.96 8.53 -21.20
N THR A 217 -9.11 7.51 -21.09
CA THR A 217 -9.51 6.11 -20.82
C THR A 217 -8.80 5.57 -19.57
N ILE A 218 -9.25 4.43 -19.09
CA ILE A 218 -8.65 3.73 -17.94
C ILE A 218 -8.26 2.34 -18.40
N LEU A 219 -6.98 1.99 -18.23
CA LEU A 219 -6.54 0.61 -18.35
C LEU A 219 -6.59 -0.05 -16.97
N PHE A 220 -7.09 -1.28 -16.90
CA PHE A 220 -7.21 -1.98 -15.63
C PHE A 220 -7.18 -3.49 -15.79
N VAL A 221 -6.95 -4.17 -14.67
CA VAL A 221 -7.02 -5.62 -14.53
C VAL A 221 -7.79 -5.99 -13.26
N LEU A 222 -8.37 -7.19 -13.27
CA LEU A 222 -9.01 -7.82 -12.13
C LEU A 222 -8.25 -9.10 -11.80
N THR A 223 -7.97 -9.36 -10.51
CA THR A 223 -7.28 -10.59 -10.13
C THR A 223 -8.14 -11.81 -10.42
N ASN A 224 -7.60 -12.78 -11.13
CA ASN A 224 -8.25 -14.06 -11.42
C ASN A 224 -8.24 -15.03 -10.24
N THR A 225 -7.50 -14.70 -9.17
CA THR A 225 -7.45 -15.43 -7.90
C THR A 225 -7.81 -14.46 -6.76
N ALA A 226 -8.74 -14.86 -5.89
CA ALA A 226 -9.20 -14.05 -4.76
C ALA A 226 -8.88 -14.71 -3.43
N SER A 227 -8.60 -13.91 -2.40
CA SER A 227 -8.52 -14.39 -1.02
C SER A 227 -9.91 -14.47 -0.39
N ILE A 228 -10.16 -15.48 0.43
CA ILE A 228 -11.36 -15.57 1.26
C ILE A 228 -10.99 -15.52 2.74
N SER A 229 -11.94 -15.16 3.61
CA SER A 229 -11.64 -15.02 5.05
C SER A 229 -11.37 -16.36 5.74
N ALA A 230 -11.77 -17.48 5.14
CA ALA A 230 -11.41 -18.83 5.59
C ALA A 230 -9.88 -18.97 5.67
N ARG A 231 -9.40 -19.56 6.77
CA ARG A 231 -7.98 -19.85 6.96
C ARG A 231 -7.65 -21.27 6.54
N ASP A 232 -6.49 -21.48 5.94
CA ASP A 232 -5.93 -22.81 5.75
C ASP A 232 -5.36 -23.37 7.06
N GLU A 233 -4.84 -24.60 7.02
CA GLU A 233 -4.23 -25.28 8.17
C GLU A 233 -3.04 -24.52 8.78
N THR A 234 -2.44 -23.61 8.01
CA THR A 234 -1.31 -22.77 8.42
C THR A 234 -1.72 -21.39 8.95
N GLY A 235 -3.02 -21.09 8.95
CA GLY A 235 -3.58 -19.81 9.40
C GLY A 235 -3.54 -18.70 8.34
N ASN A 236 -3.16 -18.99 7.10
CA ASN A 236 -3.18 -18.03 6.00
C ASN A 236 -4.57 -17.95 5.37
N TYR A 237 -4.91 -16.81 4.78
CA TYR A 237 -6.16 -16.69 4.02
C TYR A 237 -6.11 -17.64 2.82
N GLN A 238 -7.15 -18.46 2.67
CA GLN A 238 -7.27 -19.33 1.51
C GLN A 238 -7.42 -18.50 0.24
N LYS A 239 -6.82 -18.98 -0.84
CA LYS A 239 -6.94 -18.41 -2.18
C LYS A 239 -7.82 -19.32 -3.04
N ILE A 240 -8.74 -18.73 -3.79
CA ILE A 240 -9.60 -19.44 -4.74
C ILE A 240 -9.47 -18.83 -6.12
N ALA A 241 -9.40 -19.68 -7.14
CA ALA A 241 -9.50 -19.25 -8.53
C ALA A 241 -10.95 -18.82 -8.82
N LEU A 242 -11.11 -17.70 -9.52
CA LEU A 242 -12.40 -17.21 -9.96
C LEU A 242 -12.69 -17.67 -11.40
N ASP A 243 -13.91 -18.12 -11.63
CA ASP A 243 -14.37 -18.54 -12.94
C ASP A 243 -14.56 -17.33 -13.86
N GLY A 244 -13.66 -17.19 -14.84
CA GLY A 244 -13.71 -16.13 -15.85
C GLY A 244 -14.39 -16.53 -17.15
N SER A 245 -15.05 -17.70 -17.22
CA SER A 245 -15.58 -18.27 -18.47
C SER A 245 -16.66 -17.41 -19.15
N ALA A 246 -17.37 -16.59 -18.39
CA ALA A 246 -18.37 -15.66 -18.91
C ALA A 246 -17.81 -14.26 -19.25
N ILE A 247 -16.53 -13.99 -18.95
CA ILE A 247 -15.88 -12.72 -19.27
C ILE A 247 -15.47 -12.74 -20.75
N PRO A 248 -15.84 -11.72 -21.57
CA PRO A 248 -15.39 -11.64 -22.95
C PRO A 248 -13.87 -11.68 -23.06
N GLY A 249 -13.32 -12.71 -23.72
CA GLY A 249 -11.87 -12.91 -23.85
C GLY A 249 -11.17 -13.43 -22.59
N GLY A 250 -11.91 -13.78 -21.53
CA GLY A 250 -11.38 -14.27 -20.26
C GLY A 250 -10.67 -13.20 -19.43
N TRP A 251 -9.88 -13.64 -18.45
CA TRP A 251 -9.05 -12.76 -17.62
C TRP A 251 -7.99 -12.05 -18.47
N GLY A 252 -7.61 -10.81 -18.14
CA GLY A 252 -6.67 -10.07 -18.96
C GLY A 252 -6.55 -8.58 -18.64
N LEU A 253 -6.10 -7.82 -19.64
CA LEU A 253 -6.04 -6.36 -19.64
C LEU A 253 -7.30 -5.81 -20.31
N TYR A 254 -7.94 -4.87 -19.63
CA TYR A 254 -9.19 -4.26 -20.10
C TYR A 254 -9.03 -2.75 -20.22
N ARG A 255 -9.87 -2.14 -21.05
CA ARG A 255 -10.06 -0.70 -21.10
C ARG A 255 -11.48 -0.34 -20.75
N TYR A 256 -11.62 0.64 -19.87
CA TYR A 256 -12.85 1.39 -19.70
C TYR A 256 -12.68 2.74 -20.40
N THR A 257 -13.58 3.05 -21.32
CA THR A 257 -13.69 4.36 -21.96
C THR A 257 -14.93 5.04 -21.38
N PRO A 258 -14.77 6.01 -20.46
CA PRO A 258 -15.88 6.82 -19.99
C PRO A 258 -16.68 7.42 -21.15
N GLY A 259 -18.00 7.35 -21.04
CA GLY A 259 -18.87 8.02 -21.99
C GLY A 259 -18.95 9.52 -21.72
N PRO A 260 -19.45 10.33 -22.68
CA PRO A 260 -19.90 11.69 -22.37
C PRO A 260 -20.96 11.69 -21.26
N GLU A 261 -21.15 12.84 -20.60
CA GLU A 261 -22.11 13.03 -19.49
C GLU A 261 -23.43 12.25 -19.72
N ASP A 262 -23.84 11.48 -18.71
CA ASP A 262 -25.03 10.59 -18.68
C ASP A 262 -24.99 9.32 -19.55
N THR A 263 -23.85 8.93 -20.12
CA THR A 263 -23.69 7.63 -20.81
C THR A 263 -22.72 6.68 -20.10
N LEU A 264 -22.97 5.38 -20.27
CA LEU A 264 -22.28 4.29 -19.56
C LEU A 264 -20.79 4.15 -19.87
N GLY A 265 -20.34 4.70 -21.01
CA GLY A 265 -19.04 4.35 -21.58
C GLY A 265 -19.02 2.96 -22.20
N THR A 266 -17.81 2.44 -22.47
CA THR A 266 -17.61 1.12 -23.05
C THR A 266 -16.49 0.36 -22.35
N LEU A 267 -16.65 -0.96 -22.29
CA LEU A 267 -15.63 -1.91 -21.83
C LEU A 267 -15.13 -2.74 -23.00
N GLU A 268 -13.83 -3.01 -23.01
CA GLU A 268 -13.20 -3.91 -23.98
C GLU A 268 -12.06 -4.69 -23.37
N THR A 269 -11.85 -5.91 -23.88
CA THR A 269 -10.72 -6.77 -23.56
C THR A 269 -9.63 -6.51 -24.59
N LEU A 270 -8.51 -5.96 -24.14
CA LEU A 270 -7.37 -5.60 -25.01
C LEU A 270 -6.42 -6.77 -25.19
N TRP A 271 -6.24 -7.55 -24.13
CA TRP A 271 -5.32 -8.68 -24.12
C TRP A 271 -5.79 -9.74 -23.13
N SER A 272 -5.69 -11.01 -23.52
CA SER A 272 -6.08 -12.16 -22.69
C SER A 272 -4.88 -12.76 -21.96
N LEU A 273 -5.06 -13.03 -20.68
CA LEU A 273 -4.12 -13.71 -19.81
C LEU A 273 -3.90 -15.16 -20.27
N PRO A 274 -2.63 -15.64 -20.35
CA PRO A 274 -2.35 -17.04 -20.62
C PRO A 274 -3.01 -17.97 -19.60
N GLU A 275 -3.35 -19.17 -20.06
CA GLU A 275 -3.90 -20.22 -19.19
C GLU A 275 -2.90 -20.55 -18.07
N GLY A 276 -3.40 -20.62 -16.83
CA GLY A 276 -2.59 -20.93 -15.65
C GLY A 276 -1.78 -19.77 -15.07
N ALA A 277 -1.85 -18.56 -15.64
CA ALA A 277 -1.23 -17.38 -15.05
C ALA A 277 -2.13 -16.74 -13.98
N ASP A 278 -1.51 -16.15 -12.94
CA ASP A 278 -2.17 -15.37 -11.90
C ASP A 278 -1.74 -13.90 -11.99
N ILE A 279 -2.70 -12.97 -11.94
CA ILE A 279 -2.44 -11.52 -11.89
C ILE A 279 -2.06 -11.11 -10.46
N LEU A 280 -0.97 -10.34 -10.33
CA LEU A 280 -0.41 -9.92 -9.03
C LEU A 280 -0.47 -8.41 -8.80
N ASP A 281 -0.20 -7.63 -9.84
CA ASP A 281 -0.15 -6.17 -9.78
C ASP A 281 -0.26 -5.57 -11.18
N PHE A 282 -0.75 -4.35 -11.27
CA PHE A 282 -0.79 -3.57 -12.50
C PHE A 282 -0.70 -2.07 -12.22
N TRP A 283 0.05 -1.37 -13.04
CA TRP A 283 0.17 0.08 -12.94
C TRP A 283 0.62 0.70 -14.27
N GLY A 284 0.42 2.00 -14.39
CA GLY A 284 1.07 2.84 -15.40
C GLY A 284 1.87 3.93 -14.72
N THR A 285 2.81 4.52 -15.44
CA THR A 285 3.54 5.71 -15.01
C THR A 285 2.89 6.93 -15.65
N GLU A 286 2.43 7.88 -14.84
CA GLU A 286 1.76 9.08 -15.34
C GLU A 286 2.72 9.89 -16.22
N GLY A 287 2.35 10.11 -17.50
CA GLY A 287 3.19 10.79 -18.48
C GLY A 287 4.13 9.86 -19.28
N GLU A 288 4.25 8.59 -18.92
CA GLU A 288 4.93 7.59 -19.75
C GLU A 288 3.92 6.73 -20.52
N ALA A 289 4.35 6.21 -21.67
CA ALA A 289 3.53 5.39 -22.56
C ALA A 289 3.61 3.88 -22.24
N ASP A 290 4.02 3.50 -21.03
CA ASP A 290 4.24 2.12 -20.61
C ASP A 290 3.32 1.73 -19.45
N PHE A 291 2.64 0.59 -19.59
CA PHE A 291 1.78 -0.02 -18.59
C PHE A 291 2.31 -1.41 -18.24
N PHE A 292 2.34 -1.73 -16.96
CA PHE A 292 3.03 -2.88 -16.42
C PHE A 292 2.03 -3.86 -15.82
N LEU A 293 2.12 -5.12 -16.20
CA LEU A 293 1.35 -6.22 -15.62
C LEU A 293 2.31 -7.27 -15.05
N LEU A 294 2.23 -7.49 -13.75
CA LEU A 294 2.95 -8.59 -13.09
C LEU A 294 2.05 -9.80 -12.94
N THR A 295 2.59 -10.95 -13.34
CA THR A 295 1.92 -12.24 -13.23
C THR A 295 2.82 -13.28 -12.60
N ARG A 296 2.21 -14.25 -11.93
CA ARG A 296 2.84 -15.53 -11.64
C ARG A 296 2.43 -16.51 -12.72
N GLU A 297 3.39 -17.06 -13.46
CA GLU A 297 3.11 -18.08 -14.47
C GLU A 297 4.31 -18.98 -14.66
N GLU A 298 4.07 -20.28 -14.86
CA GLU A 298 5.13 -21.27 -15.12
C GLU A 298 6.26 -21.27 -14.05
N GLY A 299 5.92 -20.94 -12.79
CA GLY A 299 6.88 -20.83 -11.70
C GLY A 299 7.81 -19.61 -11.79
N GLN A 300 7.41 -18.56 -12.53
CA GLN A 300 8.13 -17.31 -12.69
C GLN A 300 7.27 -16.11 -12.28
N LEU A 301 7.91 -15.10 -11.69
CA LEU A 301 7.39 -13.74 -11.68
C LEU A 301 7.71 -13.11 -13.02
N ARG A 302 6.68 -12.86 -13.83
CA ARG A 302 6.83 -12.33 -15.18
C ARG A 302 6.23 -10.94 -15.28
N LEU A 303 6.96 -10.03 -15.91
CA LEU A 303 6.52 -8.69 -16.22
C LEU A 303 6.17 -8.57 -17.69
N ARG A 304 5.00 -8.00 -17.97
CA ARG A 304 4.58 -7.57 -19.29
C ARG A 304 4.48 -6.06 -19.35
N VAL A 305 4.97 -5.50 -20.45
CA VAL A 305 4.90 -4.06 -20.74
C VAL A 305 3.98 -3.84 -21.93
N PHE A 306 2.97 -3.01 -21.75
CA PHE A 306 1.97 -2.62 -22.74
C PHE A 306 2.07 -1.14 -23.07
N ASP A 307 1.54 -0.73 -24.21
CA ASP A 307 1.26 0.67 -24.49
C ASP A 307 -0.15 1.12 -24.09
N GLY A 308 -0.43 2.40 -24.27
CA GLY A 308 -1.77 2.96 -23.98
C GLY A 308 -2.87 2.35 -24.84
N GLU A 309 -2.51 1.83 -26.02
CA GLU A 309 -3.40 1.10 -26.90
C GLU A 309 -3.63 -0.35 -26.44
N GLY A 310 -2.89 -0.85 -25.45
CA GLY A 310 -2.99 -2.22 -24.93
C GLY A 310 -2.17 -3.25 -25.69
N ASN A 311 -1.29 -2.82 -26.59
CA ASN A 311 -0.42 -3.73 -27.34
C ASN A 311 0.74 -4.17 -26.45
N LEU A 312 0.98 -5.47 -26.39
CA LEU A 312 2.12 -6.04 -25.69
C LEU A 312 3.42 -5.65 -26.41
N ARG A 313 4.27 -4.87 -25.73
CA ARG A 313 5.59 -4.46 -26.22
C ARG A 313 6.71 -5.38 -25.73
N GLN A 314 6.59 -5.89 -24.50
CA GLN A 314 7.65 -6.66 -23.87
C GLN A 314 7.11 -7.70 -22.90
N THR A 315 7.84 -8.80 -22.76
CA THR A 315 7.64 -9.82 -21.74
C THR A 315 9.00 -10.21 -21.17
N MET A 316 9.13 -10.29 -19.84
CA MET A 316 10.38 -10.61 -19.15
C MET A 316 10.13 -11.51 -17.95
N ASP A 317 10.93 -12.56 -17.82
CA ASP A 317 11.04 -13.34 -16.57
C ASP A 317 11.97 -12.61 -15.61
N LEU A 318 11.48 -12.36 -14.40
CA LEU A 318 12.18 -11.56 -13.40
C LEU A 318 12.85 -12.43 -12.34
N LEU A 319 12.07 -13.32 -11.73
CA LEU A 319 12.47 -14.15 -10.60
C LEU A 319 11.78 -15.51 -10.70
N PRO A 320 12.43 -16.61 -10.29
CA PRO A 320 11.70 -17.81 -9.91
C PRO A 320 10.64 -17.46 -8.86
N PHE A 321 9.43 -17.99 -9.03
CA PHE A 321 8.32 -17.71 -8.13
C PHE A 321 7.49 -18.98 -7.91
N SER A 322 7.80 -19.66 -6.81
CA SER A 322 7.17 -20.91 -6.40
C SER A 322 5.76 -20.70 -5.84
N GLU A 323 5.02 -21.79 -5.65
CA GLU A 323 3.68 -21.74 -5.05
C GLU A 323 3.69 -21.37 -3.56
N GLU A 324 4.81 -21.60 -2.87
CA GLU A 324 4.98 -21.33 -1.43
C GLU A 324 5.36 -19.87 -1.14
N GLU A 325 5.90 -19.18 -2.15
CA GLU A 325 6.23 -17.77 -2.07
C GLU A 325 4.99 -16.90 -2.26
N SER A 326 5.07 -15.66 -1.78
CA SER A 326 4.03 -14.65 -1.97
C SER A 326 4.60 -13.39 -2.59
N TYR A 327 3.81 -12.77 -3.46
CA TYR A 327 4.09 -11.43 -3.96
C TYR A 327 3.91 -10.44 -2.81
N MET A 328 4.89 -9.55 -2.64
CA MET A 328 4.77 -8.42 -1.72
C MET A 328 4.19 -7.22 -2.46
N GLN A 329 5.06 -6.48 -3.16
CA GLN A 329 4.75 -5.22 -3.82
C GLN A 329 5.86 -4.91 -4.83
N THR A 330 5.67 -3.83 -5.59
CA THR A 330 6.72 -3.26 -6.46
C THR A 330 7.04 -1.85 -6.00
N TYR A 331 8.30 -1.59 -5.67
CA TYR A 331 8.78 -0.22 -5.49
C TYR A 331 8.90 0.45 -6.86
N LYS A 332 8.33 1.65 -7.01
CA LYS A 332 8.24 2.40 -8.26
C LYS A 332 9.06 3.68 -8.10
N GLY A 333 10.31 3.66 -8.54
CA GLY A 333 11.21 4.80 -8.50
C GLY A 333 11.24 5.56 -9.82
N ASP A 334 11.99 6.66 -9.87
CA ASP A 334 12.18 7.44 -11.09
C ASP A 334 13.11 6.69 -12.07
N GLY A 335 12.54 6.15 -13.15
CA GLY A 335 13.28 5.39 -14.16
C GLY A 335 13.69 3.96 -13.77
N PHE A 336 13.24 3.45 -12.62
CA PHE A 336 13.53 2.08 -12.16
C PHE A 336 12.37 1.46 -11.38
N LEU A 337 12.31 0.13 -11.34
CA LEU A 337 11.29 -0.66 -10.63
C LEU A 337 11.95 -1.77 -9.82
N VAL A 338 11.38 -2.09 -8.65
CA VAL A 338 11.86 -3.19 -7.80
C VAL A 338 10.68 -4.06 -7.33
N PRO A 339 10.22 -5.02 -8.15
CA PRO A 339 9.27 -6.04 -7.70
C PRO A 339 9.90 -6.98 -6.68
N MET A 340 9.14 -7.28 -5.62
CA MET A 340 9.57 -8.07 -4.47
C MET A 340 8.60 -9.23 -4.19
N ILE A 341 9.16 -10.39 -3.91
CA ILE A 341 8.47 -11.58 -3.39
C ILE A 341 9.08 -12.01 -2.06
N TYR A 342 8.38 -12.82 -1.29
CA TYR A 342 8.90 -13.37 -0.05
C TYR A 342 8.51 -14.83 0.16
N GLY A 343 9.45 -15.58 0.75
CA GLY A 343 9.29 -16.99 1.11
C GLY A 343 8.35 -17.25 2.30
N PRO A 344 8.00 -18.52 2.54
CA PRO A 344 7.07 -18.90 3.58
C PRO A 344 7.57 -18.53 4.98
N ARG A 345 6.65 -18.09 5.84
CA ARG A 345 6.92 -17.61 7.20
C ARG A 345 7.68 -18.62 8.09
N ALA A 346 7.53 -19.91 7.83
CA ALA A 346 8.12 -20.98 8.64
C ALA A 346 9.65 -21.02 8.57
N GLU A 347 10.26 -20.48 7.51
CA GLU A 347 11.72 -20.50 7.28
C GLU A 347 12.40 -19.18 7.67
N GLY A 348 11.66 -18.24 8.26
CA GLY A 348 12.05 -16.84 8.37
C GLY A 348 11.80 -16.14 7.04
N TYR A 349 11.12 -14.99 7.05
CA TYR A 349 10.84 -14.28 5.80
C TYR A 349 12.14 -13.98 5.07
N CYS A 350 12.28 -14.53 3.87
CA CYS A 350 13.37 -14.25 2.95
C CYS A 350 12.77 -13.54 1.74
N TYR A 351 13.19 -12.32 1.52
CA TYR A 351 12.71 -11.49 0.43
C TYR A 351 13.64 -11.61 -0.76
N HIS A 352 13.05 -11.75 -1.94
CA HIS A 352 13.74 -11.78 -3.22
C HIS A 352 13.23 -10.63 -4.07
N PHE A 353 14.14 -9.99 -4.81
CA PHE A 353 13.80 -8.82 -5.62
C PHE A 353 14.56 -8.79 -6.94
N ALA A 354 13.98 -8.13 -7.93
CA ALA A 354 14.64 -7.82 -9.19
C ALA A 354 14.72 -6.30 -9.35
N VAL A 355 15.86 -5.78 -9.80
CA VAL A 355 16.02 -4.35 -10.12
C VAL A 355 15.87 -4.18 -11.62
N LEU A 356 14.89 -3.41 -12.03
CA LEU A 356 14.59 -3.11 -13.42
C LEU A 356 14.90 -1.65 -13.71
N HIS A 357 15.44 -1.38 -14.89
CA HIS A 357 15.64 -0.02 -15.37
C HIS A 357 15.35 0.06 -16.86
N LYS A 358 15.13 1.29 -17.34
CA LYS A 358 14.92 1.54 -18.76
C LYS A 358 16.25 1.82 -19.45
N ALA A 359 16.59 1.01 -20.46
CA ALA A 359 17.79 1.16 -21.27
C ALA A 359 17.43 1.03 -22.77
N GLY A 360 17.78 2.05 -23.56
CA GLY A 360 17.48 2.05 -24.99
C GLY A 360 15.98 2.02 -25.31
N GLY A 361 15.14 2.57 -24.43
CA GLY A 361 13.68 2.58 -24.58
C GLY A 361 12.96 1.28 -24.17
N MET A 362 13.70 0.25 -23.75
CA MET A 362 13.17 -1.03 -23.27
C MET A 362 13.50 -1.24 -21.80
N TRP A 363 12.66 -1.98 -21.08
CA TRP A 363 12.93 -2.36 -19.70
C TRP A 363 13.91 -3.54 -19.66
N GLN A 364 14.83 -3.56 -18.71
CA GLN A 364 15.81 -4.63 -18.56
C GLN A 364 16.07 -4.90 -17.08
N THR A 365 16.34 -6.17 -16.76
CA THR A 365 16.81 -6.57 -15.42
C THR A 365 18.28 -6.20 -15.26
N ALA A 366 18.58 -5.29 -14.35
CA ALA A 366 19.95 -4.93 -13.98
C ALA A 366 20.61 -6.07 -13.18
N PHE A 367 19.93 -6.54 -12.14
CA PHE A 367 20.28 -7.73 -11.35
C PHE A 367 19.10 -8.17 -10.48
N THR A 368 19.25 -9.33 -9.84
CA THR A 368 18.33 -9.87 -8.83
C THR A 368 19.07 -10.03 -7.50
N GLY A 369 18.38 -9.88 -6.38
CA GLY A 369 18.97 -10.00 -5.05
C GLY A 369 18.04 -10.63 -4.02
N ASP A 370 18.58 -10.85 -2.82
CA ASP A 370 17.84 -11.29 -1.64
C ASP A 370 18.33 -10.57 -0.38
N ASP A 371 17.50 -10.57 0.66
CA ASP A 371 17.79 -9.90 1.94
C ASP A 371 18.38 -10.82 3.01
N ARG A 372 18.74 -12.08 2.70
CA ARG A 372 19.10 -13.09 3.71
C ARG A 372 20.23 -12.65 4.62
N LYS A 373 21.26 -12.02 4.04
CA LYS A 373 22.41 -11.52 4.80
C LYS A 373 22.01 -10.35 5.72
N ALA A 374 21.09 -9.49 5.29
CA ALA A 374 20.54 -8.43 6.12
C ALA A 374 19.67 -9.00 7.24
N ALA A 375 18.83 -10.00 6.94
CA ALA A 375 18.03 -10.73 7.91
C ALA A 375 18.86 -11.42 9.00
N GLN A 376 19.98 -12.05 8.64
CA GLN A 376 20.91 -12.64 9.61
C GLN A 376 21.56 -11.62 10.55
N LEU A 377 21.62 -10.35 10.13
CA LEU A 377 22.18 -9.24 10.91
C LEU A 377 21.10 -8.44 11.65
N GLY A 378 19.84 -8.90 11.62
CA GLY A 378 18.73 -8.27 12.33
C GLY A 378 18.09 -7.08 11.59
N CYS A 379 18.37 -6.93 10.29
CA CYS A 379 17.79 -5.91 9.41
C CYS A 379 17.12 -6.54 8.18
N GLY A 380 16.44 -7.67 8.38
CA GLY A 380 15.70 -8.34 7.30
C GLY A 380 14.26 -7.85 7.24
N GLY A 381 13.62 -8.07 6.11
CA GLY A 381 12.30 -7.55 5.85
C GLY A 381 12.31 -6.31 4.97
N PHE A 382 11.24 -6.18 4.18
CA PHE A 382 10.84 -4.91 3.59
C PHE A 382 9.51 -4.49 4.18
N THR A 383 9.35 -3.20 4.43
CA THR A 383 8.08 -2.62 4.83
C THR A 383 7.23 -2.22 3.63
N TRP A 384 5.92 -2.03 3.82
CA TRP A 384 5.00 -1.67 2.74
C TRP A 384 5.15 -0.19 2.34
N THR A 385 5.03 0.10 1.05
CA THR A 385 5.19 1.46 0.49
C THR A 385 3.94 2.35 0.65
N ASP A 386 2.79 1.74 0.89
CA ASP A 386 1.48 2.36 1.05
C ASP A 386 1.02 2.45 2.52
N ASP A 387 1.74 1.82 3.44
CA ASP A 387 1.44 1.94 4.85
C ASP A 387 1.80 3.36 5.33
N THR A 388 0.84 4.03 5.95
CA THR A 388 1.03 5.35 6.57
C THR A 388 2.07 5.31 7.70
N TYR A 389 2.45 4.10 8.14
CA TYR A 389 3.29 3.85 9.31
C TYR A 389 4.67 3.26 9.01
N SER A 390 4.95 2.91 7.75
CA SER A 390 6.25 2.40 7.31
C SER A 390 6.74 3.10 6.06
N CYS A 391 8.02 2.98 5.76
CA CYS A 391 8.68 3.94 4.89
C CYS A 391 9.82 3.25 4.15
N LEU A 392 9.47 2.31 3.29
CA LEU A 392 10.41 1.79 2.32
C LEU A 392 10.70 2.88 1.28
N SER A 393 11.98 3.21 1.10
CA SER A 393 12.46 4.14 0.09
C SER A 393 13.69 3.55 -0.58
N MET A 394 13.80 3.68 -1.91
CA MET A 394 14.91 3.13 -2.66
C MET A 394 15.46 4.14 -3.65
N ALA A 395 16.74 4.03 -3.96
CA ALA A 395 17.40 4.83 -4.99
C ALA A 395 18.34 3.98 -5.83
N TRP A 396 18.39 4.26 -7.13
CA TRP A 396 19.19 3.54 -8.12
C TRP A 396 20.15 4.50 -8.82
N ASP A 397 21.46 4.18 -8.88
CA ASP A 397 22.47 5.00 -9.58
C ASP A 397 22.82 4.48 -10.99
N GLY A 398 22.20 3.38 -11.43
CA GLY A 398 22.57 2.67 -12.65
C GLY A 398 23.38 1.40 -12.44
N GLU A 399 23.94 1.19 -11.24
CA GLU A 399 24.74 0.01 -10.90
C GLU A 399 24.38 -0.60 -9.52
N ARG A 400 23.98 0.23 -8.57
CA ARG A 400 23.71 -0.09 -7.15
C ARG A 400 22.35 0.42 -6.70
N LEU A 401 21.65 -0.43 -5.95
CA LEU A 401 20.38 -0.12 -5.31
C LEU A 401 20.63 0.20 -3.84
N ALA A 402 20.34 1.43 -3.44
CA ALA A 402 20.25 1.82 -2.04
C ALA A 402 18.81 1.60 -1.56
N VAL A 403 18.65 0.88 -0.45
CA VAL A 403 17.36 0.59 0.19
C VAL A 403 17.39 1.14 1.59
N TRP A 404 16.54 2.13 1.84
CA TRP A 404 16.28 2.69 3.15
C TRP A 404 14.96 2.15 3.67
N ASP A 405 14.96 1.63 4.90
CA ASP A 405 13.76 1.10 5.51
C ASP A 405 13.74 1.28 7.03
N SER A 406 12.54 1.47 7.59
CA SER A 406 12.28 1.58 9.01
C SER A 406 10.95 0.92 9.38
N GLU A 407 11.02 -0.03 10.32
CA GLU A 407 9.84 -0.68 10.91
C GLU A 407 9.13 0.21 11.94
N LEU A 408 9.76 1.31 12.39
CA LEU A 408 9.27 2.12 13.51
C LEU A 408 8.78 3.48 13.06
N ARG A 409 7.56 3.83 13.50
CA ARG A 409 6.92 5.13 13.26
C ARG A 409 7.81 6.32 13.59
N ASN A 410 8.66 6.19 14.61
CA ASN A 410 9.41 7.28 15.21
C ASN A 410 10.77 7.56 14.54
N GLY A 411 11.14 6.78 13.51
CA GLY A 411 12.45 6.91 12.85
C GLY A 411 13.62 6.74 13.81
N SER A 412 13.41 6.12 14.99
CA SER A 412 14.46 6.00 16.02
C SER A 412 15.58 5.05 15.62
N LEU A 413 15.23 4.08 14.77
CA LEU A 413 16.13 3.16 14.14
C LEU A 413 15.64 2.90 12.71
N PHE A 414 16.51 3.14 11.75
CA PHE A 414 16.32 2.71 10.37
C PHE A 414 17.62 2.12 9.86
N HIS A 415 17.56 1.41 8.74
CA HIS A 415 18.73 0.83 8.13
C HIS A 415 18.86 1.25 6.67
N LEU A 416 20.10 1.29 6.20
CA LEU A 416 20.46 1.44 4.81
C LEU A 416 21.17 0.17 4.35
N ALA A 417 20.63 -0.47 3.33
CA ALA A 417 21.29 -1.55 2.61
C ALA A 417 21.67 -1.07 1.21
N VAL A 418 22.90 -1.34 0.75
CA VAL A 418 23.31 -1.11 -0.64
C VAL A 418 23.59 -2.46 -1.28
N TYR A 419 22.90 -2.73 -2.38
CA TYR A 419 23.02 -3.93 -3.17
C TYR A 419 23.61 -3.63 -4.55
N SER A 420 24.47 -4.50 -5.03
CA SER A 420 24.83 -4.58 -6.46
C SER A 420 24.51 -5.97 -7.00
N ARG A 421 24.89 -6.21 -8.26
CA ARG A 421 24.87 -7.55 -8.86
C ARG A 421 25.63 -8.63 -8.08
N ASN A 422 26.52 -8.25 -7.17
CA ASN A 422 27.29 -9.18 -6.34
C ASN A 422 26.60 -9.49 -4.99
N GLY A 423 25.45 -8.87 -4.72
CA GLY A 423 24.70 -9.00 -3.47
C GLY A 423 24.84 -7.76 -2.58
N LEU A 424 24.74 -7.98 -1.26
CA LEU A 424 24.79 -6.93 -0.24
C LEU A 424 26.23 -6.41 -0.03
N ASP A 425 26.48 -5.20 -0.52
CA ASP A 425 27.78 -4.51 -0.47
C ASP A 425 27.94 -3.63 0.78
N TYR A 426 26.83 -3.11 1.32
CA TYR A 426 26.82 -2.31 2.54
C TYR A 426 25.53 -2.54 3.35
N LEU A 427 25.64 -2.57 4.67
CA LEU A 427 24.51 -2.51 5.59
C LEU A 427 24.91 -1.72 6.83
N ALA A 428 24.11 -0.74 7.20
CA ALA A 428 24.26 -0.02 8.45
C ALA A 428 22.90 0.36 9.04
N THR A 429 22.90 0.56 10.37
CA THR A 429 21.77 1.14 11.08
C THR A 429 22.09 2.55 11.51
N TYR A 430 21.06 3.40 11.54
CA TYR A 430 21.17 4.80 11.89
C TYR A 430 20.18 5.14 13.00
N ARG A 431 20.62 5.98 13.95
CA ARG A 431 19.80 6.46 15.07
C ARG A 431 19.89 7.97 15.16
N ASN A 432 18.74 8.61 15.34
CA ASN A 432 18.63 10.06 15.47
C ASN A 432 18.46 10.48 16.94
N SER A 433 19.15 11.56 17.36
CA SER A 433 19.10 12.06 18.73
C SER A 433 17.73 12.54 19.20
N VAL A 434 16.88 13.08 18.30
CA VAL A 434 15.51 13.54 18.60
C VAL A 434 14.64 12.35 18.99
N SER A 435 14.72 11.25 18.23
CA SER A 435 13.96 10.04 18.52
C SER A 435 14.44 9.37 19.81
N LEU A 436 15.76 9.31 20.04
CA LEU A 436 16.35 8.80 21.30
C LEU A 436 15.91 9.60 22.53
N ALA A 437 15.79 10.93 22.40
CA ALA A 437 15.28 11.77 23.48
C ALA A 437 13.80 11.49 23.78
N SER A 438 13.01 11.22 22.75
CA SER A 438 11.58 10.90 22.90
C SER A 438 11.33 9.53 23.56
N ASP A 439 12.13 8.51 23.24
CA ASP A 439 11.99 7.16 23.83
C ASP A 439 12.25 7.15 25.34
N ASN A 440 13.11 8.04 25.84
CA ASN A 440 13.39 8.20 27.27
C ASN A 440 12.30 8.96 28.05
N SER A 441 11.32 9.53 27.37
CA SER A 441 10.29 10.39 27.96
C SER A 441 8.93 9.72 28.15
N ALA A 442 8.83 8.40 27.98
CA ALA A 442 7.62 7.59 28.06
C ALA A 442 6.94 7.60 29.46
N GLY A 443 6.33 8.72 29.81
CA GLY A 443 5.29 8.85 30.81
C GLY A 443 3.90 8.53 30.23
N PRO A 444 2.85 8.48 31.07
CA PRO A 444 1.54 7.88 30.72
C PRO A 444 0.67 8.69 29.74
N VAL A 445 1.24 9.64 28.97
CA VAL A 445 0.49 10.46 28.00
C VAL A 445 0.82 9.99 26.59
N TYR A 446 -0.09 9.19 26.03
CA TYR A 446 0.00 8.48 24.75
C TYR A 446 0.13 9.34 23.46
N TYR A 447 0.37 10.66 23.53
CA TYR A 447 0.12 11.59 22.42
C TYR A 447 1.31 12.38 21.86
N ALA A 448 2.54 12.18 22.33
CA ALA A 448 3.68 12.99 21.88
C ALA A 448 4.94 12.15 21.61
N PHE A 449 4.82 11.13 20.77
CA PHE A 449 6.00 10.43 20.24
C PHE A 449 6.49 11.14 18.98
N THR A 450 7.79 11.04 18.73
CA THR A 450 8.34 11.43 17.43
C THR A 450 7.78 10.50 16.36
N GLN A 451 7.51 11.02 15.16
CA GLN A 451 7.05 10.23 14.03
C GLN A 451 7.54 10.78 12.71
N LEU A 452 7.73 9.91 11.73
CA LEU A 452 8.01 10.33 10.36
C LEU A 452 6.82 11.12 9.79
N PHE A 453 7.11 12.20 9.08
CA PHE A 453 6.10 12.94 8.32
C PHE A 453 6.40 12.87 6.83
N TRP A 454 5.40 13.12 6.00
CA TRP A 454 5.55 13.02 4.55
C TRP A 454 6.33 14.21 3.97
N LEU A 455 7.27 13.89 3.08
CA LEU A 455 7.96 14.82 2.19
C LEU A 455 7.79 14.37 0.74
N GLU A 456 7.78 15.33 -0.18
CA GLU A 456 7.91 15.04 -1.61
C GLU A 456 9.29 14.48 -1.95
N THR A 457 10.33 14.96 -1.28
CA THR A 457 11.70 14.49 -1.47
C THR A 457 11.86 13.05 -0.96
N PRO A 458 12.46 12.14 -1.74
CA PRO A 458 12.80 10.79 -1.29
C PRO A 458 13.73 10.79 -0.08
N GLN A 459 13.55 9.82 0.81
CA GLN A 459 14.39 9.64 2.01
C GLN A 459 15.78 9.11 1.69
N VAL A 460 15.97 8.53 0.50
CA VAL A 460 17.26 8.10 -0.01
C VAL A 460 17.42 8.55 -1.44
N ARG A 461 18.59 9.08 -1.77
CA ARG A 461 18.98 9.41 -3.14
C ARG A 461 20.47 9.22 -3.33
N TRP A 462 20.89 9.12 -4.58
CA TRP A 462 22.29 9.27 -4.93
C TRP A 462 22.57 10.76 -5.19
N ALA A 463 23.57 11.32 -4.51
CA ALA A 463 24.06 12.66 -4.77
C ALA A 463 24.51 12.74 -6.24
N GLU A 464 24.06 13.78 -6.94
CA GLU A 464 24.56 14.04 -8.29
C GLU A 464 26.07 14.22 -8.20
N THR A 465 26.81 13.28 -8.80
CA THR A 465 28.22 13.52 -9.06
C THR A 465 28.25 14.64 -10.09
N GLY A 466 28.66 15.84 -9.65
CA GLY A 466 28.77 16.99 -10.53
C GLY A 466 29.52 16.59 -11.80
N SER A 467 28.79 16.61 -12.93
CA SER A 467 29.30 16.28 -14.26
C SER A 467 30.35 17.27 -14.74
#